data_AF-A0A522Q9I0-F1
#
_entry.id   AF-A0A522Q9I0-F1
#
_cell.length_a   1.000
_cell.length_b   1.000
_cell.length_c   1.000
_cell.angle_alpha   90.00
_cell.angle_beta   90.00
_cell.angle_gamma   90.00
#
_symmetry.space_group_name_H-M   'P 1'
#
loop_
_entity.id
_entity.type
_entity.pdbx_description
1 polymer ?
#
loop_
_entity_poly.entity_id
_entity_poly.type
_entity_poly.pdbx_seq_one_letter_code
_entity_poly.pdbx_strand_id
1 'polypeptide(L)'
;LHQDLYGDLAFPLQVTCFLSRPGIEYQGGEFLVVEQRPRAQSRGEAFVTAQGELVIFATRYRPLRGARGYLRATLRHGVARVRSGTRWTLGIIFHDAR
;
A
#
# COMPACT_ATOMS: atom_id res chain seq x y z
N LEU A 1 9.90 2.11 0.93
CA LEU A 1 8.54 2.69 0.98
C LEU A 1 8.46 3.82 -0.03
N HIS A 2 7.43 3.87 -0.87
CA HIS A 2 7.27 4.88 -1.91
C HIS A 2 5.82 5.37 -1.97
N GLN A 3 5.59 6.34 -2.86
CA GLN A 3 4.28 6.78 -3.30
C GLN A 3 4.27 6.65 -4.82
N ASP A 4 3.20 6.12 -5.36
CA ASP A 4 3.06 5.96 -6.80
C ASP A 4 2.30 7.15 -7.36
N LEU A 5 3.06 8.11 -7.88
CA LEU A 5 2.54 9.30 -8.52
C LEU A 5 3.11 9.35 -9.94
N TYR A 6 2.24 9.17 -10.93
CA TYR A 6 2.60 9.16 -12.34
C TYR A 6 1.74 10.18 -13.08
N GLY A 7 2.37 11.08 -13.85
CA GLY A 7 1.70 12.12 -14.60
C GLY A 7 1.13 13.27 -13.76
N ASP A 8 0.43 14.20 -14.42
CA ASP A 8 -0.15 15.39 -13.79
C ASP A 8 -1.43 15.08 -12.99
N LEU A 9 -2.15 14.02 -13.38
CA LEU A 9 -3.35 13.53 -12.72
C LEU A 9 -3.16 12.06 -12.34
N ALA A 10 -3.29 11.76 -11.05
CA ALA A 10 -3.23 10.40 -10.53
C ALA A 10 -4.55 10.04 -9.85
N PHE A 11 -5.10 8.88 -10.16
CA PHE A 11 -6.22 8.35 -9.40
C PHE A 11 -5.76 8.09 -7.95
N PRO A 12 -6.58 8.38 -6.93
CA PRO A 12 -6.12 8.38 -5.54
C PRO A 12 -5.93 6.98 -4.93
N LEU A 13 -6.29 5.92 -5.66
CA LEU A 13 -6.27 4.54 -5.17
C LEU A 13 -5.47 3.62 -6.11
N GLN A 14 -4.87 2.60 -5.51
CA GLN A 14 -4.22 1.49 -6.20
C GLN A 14 -4.68 0.17 -5.60
N VAL A 15 -4.54 -0.89 -6.40
CA VAL A 15 -4.84 -2.25 -5.96
C VAL A 15 -3.61 -3.13 -6.15
N THR A 16 -3.32 -3.97 -5.16
CA THR A 16 -2.39 -5.08 -5.29
C THR A 16 -3.14 -6.39 -5.13
N CYS A 17 -3.04 -7.26 -6.13
CA CYS A 17 -3.54 -8.64 -6.09
C CYS A 17 -2.39 -9.58 -5.76
N PHE A 18 -2.61 -10.50 -4.83
CA PHE A 18 -1.56 -11.40 -4.34
C PHE A 18 -1.69 -12.76 -5.01
N LEU A 19 -0.62 -13.15 -5.73
CA LEU A 19 -0.67 -14.30 -6.64
C LEU A 19 0.10 -15.52 -6.11
N SER A 20 0.94 -15.35 -5.09
CA SER A 20 1.72 -16.43 -4.47
C SER A 20 1.23 -16.75 -3.07
N ARG A 21 1.36 -18.01 -2.64
CA ARG A 21 1.01 -18.50 -1.30
C ARG A 21 2.14 -18.21 -0.30
N PRO A 22 1.92 -17.33 0.69
CA PRO A 22 2.90 -17.11 1.75
C PRO A 22 3.13 -18.38 2.57
N GLY A 23 4.36 -18.61 3.02
CA GLY A 23 4.72 -19.79 3.81
C GLY A 23 4.99 -21.06 2.99
N ILE A 24 4.54 -21.10 1.73
CA ILE A 24 4.75 -22.22 0.80
C ILE A 24 5.70 -21.79 -0.34
N GLU A 25 5.37 -20.71 -1.04
CA GLU A 25 6.13 -20.24 -2.21
C GLU A 25 7.18 -19.19 -1.85
N TYR A 26 7.01 -18.49 -0.72
CA TYR A 26 7.97 -17.48 -0.23
C TYR A 26 7.87 -17.25 1.29
N GLN A 27 8.93 -16.66 1.87
CA GLN A 27 9.02 -16.21 3.27
C GLN A 27 9.36 -14.72 3.36
N GLY A 28 8.80 -14.00 4.33
CA GLY A 28 8.87 -12.54 4.42
C GLY A 28 7.95 -11.86 3.39
N GLY A 29 8.33 -10.70 2.86
CA GLY A 29 7.57 -10.04 1.78
C GLY A 29 6.21 -9.48 2.22
N GLU A 30 6.09 -9.12 3.50
CA GLU A 30 4.92 -8.46 4.08
C GLU A 30 4.61 -7.16 3.30
N PHE A 31 3.33 -6.89 3.08
CA PHE A 31 2.90 -5.60 2.59
C PHE A 31 3.00 -4.58 3.72
N LEU A 32 3.64 -3.45 3.45
CA LEU A 32 3.92 -2.41 4.42
C LEU A 32 3.12 -1.16 4.09
N VAL A 33 2.52 -0.57 5.11
CA VAL A 33 1.87 0.75 5.03
C VAL A 33 2.40 1.61 6.16
N VAL A 34 2.78 2.85 5.84
CA VAL A 34 3.18 3.86 6.81
C VAL A 34 2.33 5.10 6.64
N GLU A 35 1.55 5.40 7.66
CA GLU A 35 0.74 6.61 7.75
C GLU A 35 1.45 7.68 8.58
N GLN A 36 1.60 8.87 8.01
CA GLN A 36 2.02 10.05 8.75
C GLN A 36 0.84 10.65 9.52
N ARG A 37 0.99 10.81 10.83
CA ARG A 37 -0.02 11.43 11.70
C ARG A 37 0.41 12.85 12.11
N PRO A 38 -0.44 13.87 11.94
CA PRO A 38 -0.08 15.23 12.35
C PRO A 38 0.24 15.28 13.85
N ARG A 39 1.39 15.88 14.20
CA ARG A 39 1.84 16.08 15.60
C ARG A 39 1.94 14.77 16.41
N ALA A 40 2.11 13.64 15.74
CA ALA A 40 2.30 12.34 16.35
C ALA A 40 3.29 11.51 15.54
N GLN A 41 3.82 10.44 16.14
CA GLN A 41 4.66 9.50 15.41
C GLN A 41 3.86 8.81 14.30
N SER A 42 4.51 8.59 13.15
CA SER A 42 3.96 7.79 12.06
C SER A 42 3.60 6.40 12.55
N ARG A 43 2.51 5.85 12.01
CA ARG A 43 2.04 4.50 12.31
C ARG A 43 2.40 3.59 11.14
N GLY A 44 3.23 2.60 11.40
CA GLY A 44 3.57 1.54 10.45
C GLY A 44 2.74 0.29 10.70
N GLU A 45 2.27 -0.34 9.63
CA GLU A 45 1.61 -1.64 9.65
C GLU A 45 2.28 -2.56 8.63
N ALA A 46 2.46 -3.82 9.03
CA ALA A 46 3.00 -4.87 8.21
C ALA A 46 2.04 -6.05 8.28
N PHE A 47 1.61 -6.55 7.12
CA PHE A 47 0.68 -7.67 7.08
C PHE A 47 0.96 -8.59 5.90
N VAL A 48 0.58 -9.85 6.08
CA VAL A 48 0.64 -10.90 5.07
C VAL A 48 -0.78 -11.13 4.57
N THR A 49 -0.92 -11.31 3.26
CA THR A 49 -2.18 -11.59 2.59
C THR A 49 -2.07 -12.94 1.89
N ALA A 50 -3.18 -13.69 1.85
CA ALA A 50 -3.25 -14.97 1.17
C ALA A 50 -3.29 -14.80 -0.36
N GLN A 51 -3.01 -15.89 -1.07
CA GLN A 51 -3.20 -15.95 -2.51
C GLN A 51 -4.67 -15.70 -2.86
N GLY A 52 -4.92 -14.83 -3.83
CA GLY A 52 -6.25 -14.44 -4.28
C GLY A 52 -6.84 -13.23 -3.54
N GLU A 53 -6.21 -12.77 -2.45
CA GLU A 53 -6.63 -11.54 -1.77
C GLU A 53 -6.19 -10.28 -2.52
N LEU A 54 -6.81 -9.16 -2.14
CA LEU A 54 -6.62 -7.85 -2.73
C LEU A 54 -6.40 -6.82 -1.62
N VAL A 55 -5.49 -5.89 -1.83
CA VAL A 55 -5.32 -4.72 -0.97
C VAL A 55 -5.56 -3.47 -1.80
N ILE A 56 -6.53 -2.66 -1.39
CA ILE A 56 -6.81 -1.35 -1.95
C ILE A 56 -6.26 -0.30 -0.99
N PHE A 57 -5.44 0.62 -1.49
CA PHE A 57 -4.77 1.62 -0.66
C PHE A 57 -4.62 2.94 -1.41
N ALA A 58 -4.43 4.03 -0.64
CA ALA A 58 -4.27 5.35 -1.22
C ALA A 58 -2.85 5.54 -1.78
N THR A 59 -2.75 6.13 -2.97
CA THR A 59 -1.47 6.39 -3.66
C THR A 59 -0.60 7.42 -2.95
N ARG A 60 -1.24 8.38 -2.26
CA ARG A 60 -0.55 9.48 -1.56
C ARG A 60 -1.22 9.92 -0.28
N TYR A 61 -2.52 10.16 -0.32
CA TYR A 61 -3.27 10.70 0.81
C TYR A 61 -4.49 9.87 1.10
N ARG A 62 -4.67 9.45 2.36
CA ARG A 62 -5.94 8.93 2.83
C ARG A 62 -6.67 9.96 3.71
N PRO A 63 -8.01 9.98 3.67
CA PRO A 63 -8.78 10.83 4.57
C PRO A 63 -8.63 10.32 6.02
N LEU A 64 -8.18 11.20 6.91
CA LEU A 64 -8.14 10.96 8.35
C LEU A 64 -9.17 11.86 9.03
N ARG A 65 -9.99 11.30 9.92
CA ARG A 65 -10.97 12.07 10.69
C ARG A 65 -10.27 12.82 11.82
N GLY A 66 -10.36 14.13 11.83
CA GLY A 66 -9.88 15.01 12.90
C GLY A 66 -11.02 15.76 13.59
N ALA A 67 -10.67 16.57 14.59
CA ALA A 67 -11.64 17.32 15.40
C ALA A 67 -12.45 18.38 14.62
N ARG A 68 -11.90 18.90 13.51
CA ARG A 68 -12.51 19.94 12.67
C ARG A 68 -12.86 19.46 11.25
N GLY A 69 -13.02 18.15 11.08
CA GLY A 69 -13.31 17.53 9.78
C GLY A 69 -12.19 16.61 9.30
N TYR A 70 -12.19 16.29 8.01
CA TYR A 70 -11.21 15.40 7.41
C TYR A 70 -9.93 16.13 7.04
N LEU A 71 -8.81 15.50 7.34
CA LEU A 71 -7.47 15.96 6.97
C LEU A 71 -6.79 14.92 6.06
N ARG A 72 -5.83 15.37 5.27
CA ARG A 72 -5.05 14.49 4.39
C ARG A 72 -3.87 13.92 5.19
N ALA A 73 -3.88 12.61 5.43
CA ALA A 73 -2.73 11.91 5.99
C ALA A 73 -1.87 11.33 4.86
N THR A 74 -0.58 11.65 4.86
CA THR A 74 0.36 11.07 3.89
C THR A 74 0.48 9.57 4.15
N LEU A 75 0.22 8.77 3.12
CA LEU A 75 0.38 7.33 3.13
C LEU A 75 1.57 6.96 2.24
N ARG A 76 2.42 6.05 2.72
CA ARG A 76 3.44 5.38 1.91
C ARG A 76 3.26 3.88 2.02
N HIS A 77 3.48 3.15 0.95
CA HIS A 77 3.43 1.70 0.94
C HIS A 77 4.76 1.10 0.50
N GLY A 78 4.89 -0.20 0.66
CA GLY A 78 6.01 -0.97 0.13
C GLY A 78 5.91 -2.44 0.48
N VAL A 79 6.98 -3.15 0.21
CA VAL A 79 7.08 -4.58 0.50
C VAL A 79 8.34 -4.81 1.31
N ALA A 80 8.23 -5.60 2.36
CA ALA A 80 9.38 -6.04 3.14
C ALA A 80 10.28 -6.96 2.30
N ARG A 81 11.50 -7.23 2.80
CA ARG A 81 12.41 -8.14 2.12
C ARG A 81 11.79 -9.54 2.02
N VAL A 82 11.76 -10.09 0.80
CA VAL A 82 11.56 -11.53 0.59
C VAL A 82 12.84 -12.23 1.01
N ARG A 83 12.74 -13.11 2.01
CA ARG A 83 13.90 -13.81 2.61
C ARG A 83 14.22 -15.11 1.87
N SER A 84 13.22 -15.76 1.28
CA SER A 84 13.37 -16.93 0.42
C SER A 84 12.17 -17.09 -0.51
N GLY A 85 12.36 -17.85 -1.59
CA GLY A 85 11.31 -18.14 -2.57
C GLY A 85 11.03 -16.98 -3.53
N THR A 86 9.85 -16.97 -4.15
CA THR A 86 9.45 -15.95 -5.11
C THR A 86 8.01 -15.50 -4.84
N ARG A 87 7.80 -14.19 -4.85
CA ARG A 87 6.52 -13.57 -4.54
C ARG A 87 6.01 -12.80 -5.76
N TRP A 88 4.90 -13.25 -6.32
CA TRP A 88 4.23 -12.60 -7.44
C TRP A 88 3.03 -11.78 -6.96
N THR A 89 2.90 -10.57 -7.50
CA THR A 89 1.74 -9.69 -7.31
C THR A 89 1.40 -9.00 -8.61
N LEU A 90 0.11 -8.73 -8.83
CA LEU A 90 -0.36 -7.85 -9.88
C LEU A 90 -0.71 -6.49 -9.26
N GLY A 91 -0.03 -5.44 -9.70
CA GLY A 91 -0.41 -4.07 -9.38
C GLY A 91 -1.38 -3.54 -10.43
N ILE A 92 -2.53 -3.02 -10.00
CA ILE A 92 -3.44 -2.24 -10.84
C ILE A 92 -3.31 -0.79 -10.40
N ILE A 93 -2.76 0.02 -11.29
CA ILE A 93 -2.58 1.45 -11.07
C ILE A 93 -3.43 2.18 -12.10
N PHE A 94 -4.33 3.02 -11.61
CA PHE A 94 -5.18 3.84 -12.46
C PHE A 94 -4.45 5.14 -12.78
N HIS A 95 -3.92 5.22 -13.99
CA HIS A 95 -3.34 6.43 -14.54
C HIS A 95 -4.31 7.01 -15.55
N ASP A 96 -4.56 8.32 -15.47
CA ASP A 96 -5.24 9.17 -16.46
C ASP A 96 -6.38 8.50 -17.26
N ALA A 97 -7.60 8.59 -16.74
CA ALA A 97 -8.78 8.50 -17.59
C ALA A 97 -8.91 9.84 -18.32
N ARG A 98 -8.39 9.90 -19.55
CA ARG A 98 -8.87 10.87 -20.52
C ARG A 98 -10.26 10.47 -21.01
#